data_AF-A0A916HMX3-F1
#
_entry.id   AF-A0A916HMX3-F1
#
_cell.length_a   1.000
_cell.length_b   1.000
_cell.length_c   1.000
_cell.angle_alpha   90.00
_cell.angle_beta   90.00
_cell.angle_gamma   90.00
#
_symmetry.space_group_name_H-M   'P 1'
#
loop_
_entity.id
_entity.type
_entity.pdbx_description
1 polymer ?
#
loop_
_entity_poly.entity_id
_entity_poly.type
_entity_poly.pdbx_seq_one_letter_code
_entity_poly.pdbx_strand_id
1 'polypeptide(L)'
;MRRGFHSRTAALAVIAAMAGVAHADFLSFASDMNADGPTFSGPPTLPPGIGFFTDGQHMNVDHMVMVDLLWDADENGPGGPVAIPAMFSFRANFNTYNMFPVAGSFVHAYTANGFADFVDPQTFERILRINFNNALFTSWSNSPGLWGETATLQDHEGTDPNIVFLPGGPLAGRDLSMSEDFGFTLTAMETMDGGRIPIAPDGSILDTWMSEGSFSAHAVPAPGALALAGLGLLSVLRRRRSH
;
A
#
# COMPACT_ATOMS: atom_id res chain seq x y z
N MET A 1 -37.07 -52.78 -30.60
CA MET A 1 -35.80 -52.50 -29.88
C MET A 1 -34.90 -51.63 -30.75
N ARG A 2 -34.67 -50.37 -30.39
CA ARG A 2 -33.38 -49.66 -30.58
C ARG A 2 -33.48 -48.30 -29.91
N ARG A 3 -32.73 -48.17 -28.81
CA ARG A 3 -32.60 -46.98 -27.96
C ARG A 3 -31.70 -45.97 -28.68
N GLY A 4 -32.19 -44.75 -28.89
CA GLY A 4 -31.36 -43.60 -29.29
C GLY A 4 -31.06 -42.73 -28.07
N PHE A 5 -29.96 -42.99 -27.37
CA PHE A 5 -29.44 -42.10 -26.34
C PHE A 5 -28.68 -40.97 -27.03
N HIS A 6 -29.30 -39.79 -27.15
CA HIS A 6 -28.61 -38.60 -27.64
C HIS A 6 -27.78 -37.95 -26.53
N SER A 7 -26.46 -38.00 -26.76
CA SER A 7 -25.36 -37.32 -26.07
C SER A 7 -25.72 -35.92 -25.56
N ARG A 8 -25.76 -35.75 -24.23
CA ARG A 8 -25.90 -34.46 -23.53
C ARG A 8 -24.57 -34.00 -22.88
N THR A 9 -23.44 -34.19 -23.56
CA THR A 9 -22.09 -34.00 -22.98
C THR A 9 -21.30 -32.80 -23.53
N ALA A 10 -21.93 -31.83 -24.19
CA ALA A 10 -21.22 -30.68 -24.78
C ALA A 10 -21.34 -29.34 -24.02
N ALA A 11 -22.11 -29.25 -22.93
CA ALA A 11 -22.42 -27.96 -22.30
C ALA A 11 -21.47 -27.54 -21.15
N LEU A 12 -20.55 -28.40 -20.70
CA LEU A 12 -19.65 -28.07 -19.58
C LEU A 12 -18.32 -27.40 -20.00
N ALA A 13 -17.92 -27.49 -21.26
CA ALA A 13 -16.60 -27.02 -21.69
C ALA A 13 -16.49 -25.50 -21.94
N VAL A 14 -17.61 -24.78 -22.01
CA VAL A 14 -17.62 -23.33 -22.33
C VAL A 14 -17.54 -22.43 -21.09
N ILE A 15 -17.87 -22.95 -19.89
CA ILE A 15 -17.83 -22.16 -18.65
C ILE A 15 -16.38 -22.00 -18.12
N ALA A 16 -15.46 -22.88 -18.52
CA ALA A 16 -14.05 -22.80 -18.12
C ALA A 16 -13.24 -21.69 -18.83
N ALA A 17 -13.78 -21.07 -19.90
CA ALA A 17 -13.05 -20.09 -20.71
C ALA A 17 -13.32 -18.62 -20.32
N MET A 18 -14.17 -18.37 -19.32
CA MET A 18 -14.50 -17.01 -18.84
C MET A 18 -14.00 -16.71 -17.42
N ALA A 19 -13.15 -17.58 -16.87
CA ALA A 19 -12.23 -17.15 -15.82
C ALA A 19 -11.18 -16.24 -16.50
N GLY A 20 -11.60 -15.01 -16.82
CA GLY A 20 -10.68 -13.95 -17.17
C GLY A 20 -9.65 -13.87 -16.05
N VAL A 21 -8.37 -13.87 -16.43
CA VAL A 21 -7.27 -13.68 -15.49
C VAL A 21 -7.60 -12.43 -14.67
N ALA A 22 -7.80 -12.61 -13.37
CA ALA A 22 -7.88 -11.48 -12.46
C ALA A 22 -6.47 -10.89 -12.46
N HIS A 23 -6.27 -9.84 -13.25
CA HIS A 23 -5.04 -9.08 -13.24
C HIS A 23 -5.05 -8.24 -11.97
N ALA A 24 -3.96 -8.31 -11.22
CA ALA A 24 -3.81 -7.43 -10.08
C ALA A 24 -3.34 -6.05 -10.54
N ASP A 25 -3.77 -5.03 -9.82
CA ASP A 25 -3.23 -3.69 -9.94
C ASP A 25 -1.98 -3.60 -9.05
N PHE A 26 -0.85 -3.20 -9.64
CA PHE A 26 0.38 -2.87 -8.92
C PHE A 26 0.53 -1.35 -8.87
N LEU A 27 0.81 -0.83 -7.68
CA LEU A 27 0.93 0.60 -7.38
C LEU A 27 2.30 0.85 -6.77
N SER A 28 3.01 1.89 -7.21
CA SER A 28 4.30 2.24 -6.61
C SER A 28 4.66 3.71 -6.78
N PHE A 29 5.54 4.23 -5.94
CA PHE A 29 6.26 5.48 -6.22
C PHE A 29 7.66 5.42 -5.64
N ALA A 30 8.54 6.26 -6.17
CA ALA A 30 9.85 6.54 -5.59
C ALA A 30 9.99 8.04 -5.31
N SER A 31 10.75 8.35 -4.26
CA SER A 31 11.01 9.71 -3.76
C SER A 31 11.95 10.53 -4.63
N ASP A 32 12.63 9.90 -5.59
CA ASP A 32 13.63 10.53 -6.45
C ASP A 32 13.07 11.69 -7.29
N MET A 33 11.74 11.83 -7.35
CA MET A 33 11.03 12.91 -8.02
C MET A 33 10.70 14.12 -7.13
N ASN A 34 10.87 14.03 -5.81
CA ASN A 34 10.64 15.15 -4.87
C ASN A 34 11.92 15.99 -4.70
N ALA A 35 12.19 16.90 -5.63
CA ALA A 35 13.43 17.69 -5.63
C ALA A 35 13.53 18.73 -4.50
N ASP A 36 12.40 19.09 -3.87
CA ASP A 36 12.29 20.25 -2.98
C ASP A 36 12.43 19.95 -1.49
N GLY A 37 12.73 18.70 -1.12
CA GLY A 37 12.99 18.28 0.25
C GLY A 37 12.72 16.79 0.50
N PRO A 38 12.65 16.35 1.76
CA PRO A 38 12.44 14.95 2.08
C PRO A 38 11.01 14.51 1.79
N THR A 39 10.84 13.25 1.43
CA THR A 39 9.50 12.66 1.24
C THR A 39 8.77 12.47 2.58
N PHE A 40 9.53 12.18 3.63
CA PHE A 40 9.04 11.74 4.93
C PHE A 40 9.72 12.51 6.05
N SER A 41 8.98 12.76 7.13
CA SER A 41 9.53 13.42 8.30
C SER A 41 8.75 13.11 9.56
N GLY A 42 9.32 13.44 10.72
CA GLY A 42 8.59 13.36 11.98
C GLY A 42 9.20 14.24 13.07
N PRO A 43 8.36 14.81 13.95
CA PRO A 43 8.83 15.54 15.12
C PRO A 43 9.28 14.57 16.23
N PRO A 44 9.90 15.08 17.31
CA PRO A 44 10.05 14.34 18.55
C PRO A 44 8.70 13.83 19.08
N THR A 45 8.72 12.66 19.69
CA THR A 45 7.56 12.01 20.32
C THR A 45 7.12 12.77 21.57
N LEU A 46 5.88 13.28 21.57
CA LEU A 46 5.23 13.92 22.72
C LEU A 46 3.73 13.56 22.72
N PRO A 47 3.18 12.87 23.74
CA PRO A 47 3.82 12.30 24.95
C PRO A 47 4.67 11.05 24.65
N PRO A 48 5.48 10.56 25.62
CA PRO A 48 6.31 9.36 25.43
C PRO A 48 5.53 8.15 24.92
N GLY A 49 6.14 7.40 24.00
CA GLY A 49 5.55 6.21 23.39
C GLY A 49 4.53 6.43 22.27
N ILE A 50 4.27 7.68 21.84
CA ILE A 50 3.44 7.99 20.67
C ILE A 50 4.23 8.84 19.67
N GLY A 51 4.83 8.18 18.68
CA GLY A 51 5.53 8.86 17.59
C GLY A 51 4.54 9.36 16.53
N PHE A 52 4.84 10.52 15.93
CA PHE A 52 4.15 10.99 14.74
C PHE A 52 5.07 10.84 13.54
N PHE A 53 4.53 10.28 12.47
CA PHE A 53 5.22 10.11 11.20
C PHE A 53 4.36 10.76 10.12
N THR A 54 4.89 11.76 9.43
CA THR A 54 4.19 12.50 8.38
C THR A 54 4.96 12.48 7.07
N ASP A 55 4.32 12.97 6.02
CA ASP A 55 5.03 13.46 4.84
C ASP A 55 6.00 14.60 5.21
N GLY A 56 6.94 14.90 4.32
CA GLY A 56 7.90 16.01 4.45
C GLY A 56 7.35 17.38 4.06
N GLN A 57 6.03 17.54 3.89
CA GLN A 57 5.46 18.74 3.26
C GLN A 57 5.89 20.04 3.95
N HIS A 58 6.00 20.04 5.28
CA HIS A 58 6.36 21.23 6.05
C HIS A 58 7.82 21.67 5.85
N MET A 59 8.66 20.80 5.28
CA MET A 59 10.06 21.07 4.95
C MET A 59 10.24 21.54 3.49
N ASN A 60 9.25 21.30 2.63
CA ASN A 60 9.26 21.75 1.24
C ASN A 60 8.84 23.22 1.13
N VAL A 61 9.44 23.95 0.18
CA VAL A 61 9.18 25.38 -0.06
C VAL A 61 7.71 25.64 -0.40
N ASP A 62 7.12 24.78 -1.20
CA ASP A 62 5.73 24.90 -1.66
C ASP A 62 4.73 24.18 -0.76
N HIS A 63 5.18 23.64 0.37
CA HIS A 63 4.38 22.86 1.31
C HIS A 63 3.68 21.63 0.71
N MET A 64 4.29 21.00 -0.30
CA MET A 64 3.77 19.82 -0.97
C MET A 64 4.89 18.82 -1.24
N VAL A 65 4.63 17.52 -1.02
CA VAL A 65 5.52 16.43 -1.49
C VAL A 65 4.98 15.93 -2.83
N MET A 66 5.74 16.13 -3.89
CA MET A 66 5.33 15.75 -5.24
C MET A 66 5.98 14.41 -5.62
N VAL A 67 5.16 13.48 -6.12
CA VAL A 67 5.61 12.15 -6.57
C VAL A 67 4.88 11.76 -7.85
N ASP A 68 5.44 10.82 -8.60
CA ASP A 68 4.71 10.13 -9.66
C ASP A 68 4.22 8.78 -9.11
N LEU A 69 2.91 8.64 -8.94
CA LEU A 69 2.29 7.35 -8.62
C LEU A 69 2.25 6.51 -9.90
N LEU A 70 3.08 5.48 -9.94
CA LEU A 70 3.08 4.49 -11.00
C LEU A 70 1.97 3.48 -10.74
N TRP A 71 1.12 3.29 -11.74
CA TRP A 71 0.04 2.32 -11.73
C TRP A 71 0.17 1.37 -12.91
N ASP A 72 0.41 0.10 -12.61
CA ASP A 72 0.41 -0.99 -13.56
C ASP A 72 -0.85 -1.84 -13.34
N ALA A 73 -1.77 -1.81 -14.31
CA ALA A 73 -3.06 -2.46 -14.20
C ALA A 73 -3.04 -3.95 -14.58
N ASP A 74 -1.92 -4.47 -15.07
CA ASP A 74 -1.81 -5.86 -15.53
C ASP A 74 -0.61 -6.62 -14.96
N GLU A 75 0.01 -6.08 -13.91
CA GLU A 75 1.08 -6.67 -13.10
C GLU A 75 2.16 -7.31 -13.98
N ASN A 76 2.84 -6.49 -14.78
CA ASN A 76 3.84 -6.84 -15.79
C ASN A 76 3.27 -7.33 -17.14
N GLY A 77 2.01 -7.03 -17.47
CA GLY A 77 1.49 -7.28 -18.79
C GLY A 77 1.92 -6.23 -19.83
N PRO A 78 1.43 -6.35 -21.07
CA PRO A 78 1.82 -5.45 -22.14
C PRO A 78 1.23 -4.05 -21.96
N GLY A 79 2.09 -3.04 -21.80
CA GLY A 79 1.68 -1.63 -21.71
C GLY A 79 2.54 -0.83 -20.74
N GLY A 80 3.05 -1.51 -19.70
CA GLY A 80 3.85 -0.90 -18.65
C GLY A 80 3.04 0.01 -17.73
N PRO A 81 3.67 0.53 -16.65
CA PRO A 81 3.00 1.39 -15.70
C PRO A 81 2.65 2.75 -16.32
N VAL A 82 1.50 3.29 -15.91
CA VAL A 82 1.09 4.67 -16.14
C VAL A 82 1.56 5.53 -14.97
N ALA A 83 2.33 6.58 -15.25
CA ALA A 83 2.69 7.57 -14.25
C ALA A 83 1.56 8.60 -14.07
N ILE A 84 1.10 8.76 -12.83
CA ILE A 84 0.09 9.73 -12.43
C ILE A 84 0.74 10.72 -11.45
N PRO A 85 0.98 11.98 -11.85
CA PRO A 85 1.51 12.99 -10.94
C PRO A 85 0.58 13.19 -9.74
N ALA A 86 1.14 13.16 -8.54
CA ALA A 86 0.39 13.20 -7.30
C ALA A 86 1.06 14.08 -6.25
N MET A 87 0.24 14.82 -5.51
CA MET A 87 0.59 15.28 -4.17
C MET A 87 0.49 14.08 -3.23
N PHE A 88 1.60 13.76 -2.58
CA PHE A 88 1.66 12.74 -1.56
C PHE A 88 1.42 13.36 -0.18
N SER A 89 0.49 12.77 0.56
CA SER A 89 0.35 13.04 1.98
C SER A 89 0.37 11.75 2.79
N PHE A 90 1.08 11.79 3.90
CA PHE A 90 1.25 10.66 4.78
C PHE A 90 1.03 11.08 6.22
N ARG A 91 0.33 10.24 6.98
CA ARG A 91 0.19 10.40 8.42
C ARG A 91 0.03 9.06 9.10
N ALA A 92 0.95 8.75 10.00
CA ALA A 92 0.88 7.61 10.88
C ALA A 92 1.24 7.99 12.32
N ASN A 93 0.67 7.23 13.26
CA ASN A 93 1.08 7.25 14.66
C ASN A 93 1.78 5.93 14.96
N PHE A 94 2.99 6.01 15.52
CA PHE A 94 3.68 4.86 16.08
C PHE A 94 3.21 4.61 17.51
N ASN A 95 2.95 3.34 17.80
CA ASN A 95 2.44 2.88 19.07
C ASN A 95 3.42 1.89 19.71
N THR A 96 2.99 0.64 19.87
CA THR A 96 3.69 -0.43 20.60
C THR A 96 5.13 -0.59 20.13
N TYR A 97 6.08 -0.12 20.93
CA TYR A 97 7.51 -0.27 20.69
C TYR A 97 8.05 -1.56 21.28
N ASN A 98 8.86 -2.28 20.49
CA ASN A 98 9.70 -3.35 20.95
C ASN A 98 11.09 -3.22 20.34
N MET A 99 12.10 -3.69 21.06
CA MET A 99 13.46 -3.79 20.57
C MET A 99 14.00 -5.18 20.87
N PHE A 100 14.62 -5.81 19.88
CA PHE A 100 15.23 -7.11 20.06
C PHE A 100 16.66 -7.13 19.48
N PRO A 101 17.63 -7.70 20.21
CA PRO A 101 18.99 -7.84 19.72
C PRO A 101 19.06 -8.95 18.65
N VAL A 102 19.76 -8.69 17.55
CA VAL A 102 19.97 -9.64 16.45
C VAL A 102 21.44 -9.56 16.03
N ALA A 103 22.20 -10.63 16.24
CA ALA A 103 23.60 -10.74 15.78
C ALA A 103 24.51 -9.53 16.15
N GLY A 104 24.36 -8.99 17.37
CA GLY A 104 25.13 -7.83 17.83
C GLY A 104 24.62 -6.46 17.34
N SER A 105 23.49 -6.46 16.63
CA SER A 105 22.70 -5.29 16.23
C SER A 105 21.36 -5.27 16.97
N PHE A 106 20.53 -4.27 16.68
CA PHE A 106 19.20 -4.11 17.25
C PHE A 106 18.18 -3.90 16.14
N VAL A 107 17.01 -4.53 16.27
CA VAL A 107 15.85 -4.23 15.44
C VAL A 107 14.83 -3.52 16.32
N HIS A 108 14.47 -2.32 15.89
CA HIS A 108 13.43 -1.49 16.49
C HIS A 108 12.14 -1.75 15.73
N ALA A 109 11.09 -2.16 16.44
CA ALA A 109 9.79 -2.47 15.87
C ALA A 109 8.69 -1.64 16.52
N TYR A 110 7.83 -1.05 15.70
CA TYR A 110 6.64 -0.32 16.14
C TYR A 110 5.42 -0.86 15.39
N THR A 111 4.26 -0.81 16.03
CA THR A 111 3.00 -0.83 15.28
C THR A 111 2.63 0.58 14.87
N ALA A 112 2.05 0.74 13.69
CA ALA A 112 1.65 2.02 13.14
C ALA A 112 0.21 2.01 12.65
N ASN A 113 -0.51 3.10 12.92
CA ASN A 113 -1.88 3.32 12.45
C ASN A 113 -1.93 4.64 11.69
N GLY A 114 -2.54 4.66 10.51
CA GLY A 114 -2.45 5.84 9.68
C GLY A 114 -3.09 5.70 8.31
N PHE A 115 -2.71 6.64 7.45
CA PHE A 115 -3.04 6.62 6.04
C PHE A 115 -1.93 7.22 5.18
N ALA A 116 -1.94 6.83 3.91
CA ALA A 116 -1.29 7.50 2.80
C ALA A 116 -2.37 7.98 1.82
N ASP A 117 -2.27 9.20 1.32
CA ASP A 117 -3.19 9.78 0.32
C ASP A 117 -2.38 10.30 -0.86
N PHE A 118 -2.83 9.97 -2.05
CA PHE A 118 -2.34 10.48 -3.32
C PHE A 118 -3.45 11.32 -3.92
N VAL A 119 -3.16 12.60 -4.18
CA VAL A 119 -4.13 13.59 -4.63
C VAL A 119 -3.64 14.22 -5.92
N ASP A 120 -4.53 14.42 -6.88
CA ASP A 120 -4.21 15.11 -8.13
C ASP A 120 -3.85 16.58 -7.81
N PRO A 121 -2.65 17.07 -8.21
CA PRO A 121 -2.19 18.41 -7.88
C PRO A 121 -2.99 19.54 -8.56
N GLN A 122 -3.72 19.25 -9.62
CA GLN A 122 -4.51 20.23 -10.38
C GLN A 122 -5.95 20.31 -9.87
N THR A 123 -6.56 19.17 -9.60
CA THR A 123 -7.99 19.08 -9.23
C THR A 123 -8.22 18.96 -7.73
N PHE A 124 -7.19 18.59 -6.97
CA PHE A 124 -7.27 18.19 -5.56
C PHE A 124 -8.23 17.01 -5.31
N GLU A 125 -8.57 16.26 -6.36
CA GLU A 125 -9.33 15.03 -6.22
C GLU A 125 -8.40 13.89 -5.79
N ARG A 126 -8.91 12.99 -4.94
CA ARG A 126 -8.17 11.79 -4.55
C ARG A 126 -7.87 10.95 -5.79
N ILE A 127 -6.68 10.38 -5.82
CA ILE A 127 -6.26 9.32 -6.74
C ILE A 127 -6.36 7.98 -6.01
N LEU A 128 -5.75 7.89 -4.82
CA LEU A 128 -5.72 6.70 -3.99
C LEU A 128 -5.55 7.09 -2.52
N ARG A 129 -6.32 6.48 -1.62
CA ARG A 129 -5.99 6.48 -0.20
C ARG A 129 -5.81 5.07 0.31
N ILE A 130 -4.80 4.86 1.13
CA ILE A 130 -4.52 3.62 1.83
C ILE A 130 -4.69 3.89 3.31
N ASN A 131 -5.60 3.20 3.98
CA ASN A 131 -5.69 3.21 5.43
C ASN A 131 -5.11 1.91 5.97
N PHE A 132 -4.37 1.99 7.07
CA PHE A 132 -3.73 0.84 7.71
C PHE A 132 -3.81 0.94 9.22
N ASN A 133 -3.89 -0.22 9.89
CA ASN A 133 -4.04 -0.30 11.33
C ASN A 133 -3.29 -1.51 11.88
N ASN A 134 -2.20 -1.26 12.61
CA ASN A 134 -1.20 -2.22 13.08
C ASN A 134 -0.18 -2.63 12.02
N ALA A 135 0.08 -1.77 11.05
CA ALA A 135 1.20 -1.93 10.14
C ALA A 135 2.52 -2.02 10.93
N LEU A 136 3.43 -2.87 10.50
CA LEU A 136 4.70 -3.12 11.14
C LEU A 136 5.76 -2.15 10.61
N PHE A 137 6.24 -1.25 11.47
CA PHE A 137 7.43 -0.47 11.19
C PHE A 137 8.66 -1.17 11.79
N THR A 138 9.71 -1.36 11.00
CA THR A 138 10.99 -1.91 11.48
C THR A 138 12.19 -1.11 11.01
N SER A 139 13.13 -0.85 11.92
CA SER A 139 14.42 -0.24 11.61
C SER A 139 15.57 -1.04 12.23
N TRP A 140 16.63 -1.28 11.46
CA TRP A 140 17.83 -1.99 11.91
C TRP A 140 18.93 -1.01 12.29
N SER A 141 19.46 -1.11 13.50
CA SER A 141 20.55 -0.26 14.00
C SER A 141 21.68 -1.06 14.65
N ASN A 142 22.81 -0.42 14.88
CA ASN A 142 23.92 -0.95 15.66
C ASN A 142 23.89 -0.48 17.13
N SER A 143 22.82 0.19 17.57
CA SER A 143 22.73 0.81 18.89
C SER A 143 21.30 0.74 19.44
N PRO A 144 21.10 0.36 20.72
CA PRO A 144 19.76 0.29 21.29
C PRO A 144 19.08 1.65 21.46
N GLY A 145 19.84 2.75 21.34
CA GLY A 145 19.35 4.13 21.51
C GLY A 145 19.32 4.94 20.21
N LEU A 146 19.48 4.31 19.05
CA LEU A 146 19.42 4.98 17.75
C LEU A 146 18.59 4.15 16.77
N TRP A 147 17.82 4.81 15.90
CA TRP A 147 17.32 4.14 14.71
C TRP A 147 18.43 3.84 13.70
N GLY A 148 18.11 2.94 12.77
CA GLY A 148 18.84 2.72 11.53
C GLY A 148 18.77 3.92 10.58
N GLU A 149 19.60 3.89 9.55
CA GLU A 149 19.51 4.81 8.39
C GLU A 149 18.44 4.36 7.38
N THR A 150 17.89 3.17 7.59
CA THR A 150 16.82 2.57 6.78
C THR A 150 15.73 2.01 7.68
N ALA A 151 14.50 2.00 7.18
CA ALA A 151 13.38 1.33 7.81
C ALA A 151 12.38 0.85 6.76
N THR A 152 11.46 0.01 7.20
CA THR A 152 10.30 -0.41 6.41
C THR A 152 9.05 -0.23 7.23
N LEU A 153 7.97 0.21 6.60
CA LEU A 153 6.61 0.16 7.13
C LEU A 153 5.81 -0.72 6.20
N GLN A 154 5.30 -1.84 6.68
CA GLN A 154 4.60 -2.80 5.83
C GLN A 154 3.40 -3.38 6.54
N ASP A 155 2.44 -3.83 5.76
CA ASP A 155 1.31 -4.58 6.24
C ASP A 155 0.85 -5.56 5.16
N HIS A 156 0.20 -6.62 5.61
CA HIS A 156 -0.29 -7.68 4.74
C HIS A 156 -1.65 -8.15 5.24
N GLU A 157 -2.62 -8.22 4.34
CA GLU A 157 -4.02 -8.49 4.59
C GLU A 157 -4.25 -9.88 5.22
N GLY A 158 -3.41 -10.86 4.89
CA GLY A 158 -3.44 -12.17 5.53
C GLY A 158 -3.08 -12.13 7.02
N THR A 159 -2.49 -11.03 7.49
CA THR A 159 -2.13 -10.78 8.90
C THR A 159 -3.00 -9.70 9.55
N ASP A 160 -3.35 -8.63 8.83
CA ASP A 160 -4.24 -7.56 9.29
C ASP A 160 -5.38 -7.27 8.29
N PRO A 161 -6.64 -7.59 8.62
CA PRO A 161 -7.78 -7.34 7.71
C PRO A 161 -8.20 -5.86 7.66
N ASN A 162 -7.45 -4.93 8.26
CA ASN A 162 -7.84 -3.52 8.36
C ASN A 162 -7.12 -2.62 7.33
N ILE A 163 -6.39 -3.21 6.39
CA ILE A 163 -5.86 -2.50 5.23
C ILE A 163 -7.03 -2.20 4.27
N VAL A 164 -7.20 -0.93 3.90
CA VAL A 164 -8.28 -0.51 3.01
C VAL A 164 -7.78 0.47 1.98
N PHE A 165 -7.84 0.09 0.69
CA PHE A 165 -7.56 1.00 -0.41
C PHE A 165 -8.87 1.63 -0.91
N LEU A 166 -8.84 2.95 -1.05
CA LEU A 166 -9.97 3.77 -1.48
C LEU A 166 -9.57 4.43 -2.80
N PRO A 167 -9.95 3.86 -3.95
CA PRO A 167 -9.68 4.46 -5.25
C PRO A 167 -10.43 5.79 -5.39
N GLY A 168 -9.78 6.75 -6.03
CA GLY A 168 -10.36 8.05 -6.41
C GLY A 168 -10.49 8.20 -7.93
N GLY A 169 -10.51 9.44 -8.44
CA GLY A 169 -10.89 9.77 -9.82
C GLY A 169 -10.16 8.95 -10.90
N PRO A 170 -8.82 9.04 -11.01
CA PRO A 170 -8.07 8.27 -12.01
C PRO A 170 -8.16 6.75 -11.86
N LEU A 171 -8.47 6.26 -10.67
CA LEU A 171 -8.66 4.83 -10.37
C LEU A 171 -10.14 4.46 -10.24
N ALA A 172 -11.06 5.34 -10.65
CA ALA A 172 -12.48 5.17 -10.40
C ALA A 172 -13.00 3.93 -11.15
N GLY A 173 -13.72 3.08 -10.43
CA GLY A 173 -14.25 1.82 -10.97
C GLY A 173 -13.27 0.66 -10.96
N ARG A 174 -12.03 0.85 -10.48
CA ARG A 174 -11.15 -0.27 -10.13
C ARG A 174 -11.60 -0.91 -8.83
N ASP A 175 -11.64 -2.23 -8.84
CA ASP A 175 -11.92 -3.02 -7.65
C ASP A 175 -10.62 -3.27 -6.89
N LEU A 176 -10.31 -2.37 -5.96
CA LEU A 176 -9.17 -2.51 -5.04
C LEU A 176 -9.59 -3.14 -3.71
N SER A 177 -10.74 -3.83 -3.64
CA SER A 177 -11.32 -4.29 -2.37
C SER A 177 -10.57 -5.44 -1.71
N MET A 178 -9.80 -6.22 -2.46
CA MET A 178 -8.75 -7.08 -1.91
C MET A 178 -7.42 -6.38 -2.11
N SER A 179 -7.19 -5.35 -1.30
CA SER A 179 -5.90 -4.69 -1.24
C SER A 179 -4.93 -5.63 -0.53
N GLU A 180 -3.82 -5.94 -1.17
CA GLU A 180 -2.84 -6.87 -0.63
C GLU A 180 -1.47 -6.18 -0.52
N ASP A 181 -0.67 -6.60 0.45
CA ASP A 181 0.77 -6.32 0.53
C ASP A 181 1.18 -4.86 0.23
N PHE A 182 1.11 -3.95 1.22
CA PHE A 182 1.75 -2.64 1.06
C PHE A 182 3.07 -2.56 1.82
N GLY A 183 4.01 -1.82 1.25
CA GLY A 183 5.29 -1.53 1.86
C GLY A 183 5.79 -0.14 1.51
N PHE A 184 6.17 0.61 2.53
CA PHE A 184 7.03 1.78 2.41
C PHE A 184 8.45 1.40 2.84
N THR A 185 9.43 1.78 2.04
CA THR A 185 10.84 1.70 2.43
C THR A 185 11.35 3.12 2.66
N LEU A 186 12.00 3.33 3.80
CA LEU A 186 12.64 4.59 4.16
C LEU A 186 14.16 4.41 4.06
N THR A 187 14.82 5.42 3.51
CA THR A 187 16.26 5.50 3.30
C THR A 187 16.76 6.89 3.65
N ALA A 188 18.07 7.02 3.89
CA ALA A 188 18.66 8.29 4.34
C ALA A 188 17.92 8.86 5.57
N MET A 189 17.56 7.98 6.53
CA MET A 189 16.93 8.40 7.77
C MET A 189 17.94 9.10 8.67
N GLU A 190 17.73 10.40 8.92
CA GLU A 190 18.63 11.23 9.71
C GLU A 190 17.88 12.35 10.45
N THR A 191 18.54 12.97 11.43
CA THR A 191 18.05 14.20 12.04
C THR A 191 18.22 15.39 11.09
N MET A 192 17.56 16.51 11.39
CA MET A 192 17.67 17.74 10.57
C MET A 192 19.10 18.26 10.40
N ASP A 193 20.00 17.92 11.34
CA ASP A 193 21.41 18.31 11.30
C ASP A 193 22.31 17.23 10.65
N GLY A 194 21.72 16.21 10.00
CA GLY A 194 22.44 15.09 9.36
C GLY A 194 22.96 14.04 10.35
N GLY A 195 22.41 14.00 11.57
CA GLY A 195 22.79 13.06 12.62
C GLY A 195 21.97 11.77 12.62
N ARG A 196 22.36 10.81 13.45
CA ARG A 196 21.56 9.59 13.69
C ARG A 196 20.37 9.92 14.57
N ILE A 197 19.20 9.36 14.26
CA ILE A 197 17.94 9.63 14.98
C ILE A 197 17.99 8.96 16.37
N PRO A 198 18.03 9.74 17.46
CA PRO A 198 18.05 9.20 18.81
C PRO A 198 16.66 8.73 19.26
N ILE A 199 16.64 7.61 19.97
CA ILE A 199 15.43 7.04 20.57
C ILE A 199 15.64 6.74 22.06
N ALA A 200 14.58 6.91 22.83
CA ALA A 200 14.53 6.53 24.23
C ALA A 200 14.28 5.01 24.40
N PRO A 201 14.52 4.45 25.60
CA PRO A 201 14.23 3.03 25.88
C PRO A 201 12.77 2.61 25.69
N ASP A 202 11.82 3.56 25.73
CA ASP A 202 10.40 3.32 25.48
C ASP A 202 10.00 3.51 24.01
N GLY A 203 10.97 3.76 23.13
CA GLY A 203 10.76 3.95 21.69
C GLY A 203 10.46 5.39 21.29
N SER A 204 10.38 6.33 22.24
CA SER A 204 10.15 7.74 21.93
C SER A 204 11.26 8.29 21.05
N ILE A 205 10.89 8.95 19.95
CA ILE A 205 11.81 9.65 19.06
C ILE A 205 12.20 10.96 19.73
N LEU A 206 13.50 11.22 19.86
CA LEU A 206 13.98 12.33 20.68
C LEU A 206 14.25 13.60 19.88
N ASP A 207 14.45 13.50 18.56
CA ASP A 207 14.72 14.63 17.67
C ASP A 207 13.79 14.65 16.45
N THR A 208 13.73 15.81 15.79
CA THR A 208 13.11 15.92 14.47
C THR A 208 13.96 15.18 13.45
N TRP A 209 13.32 14.44 12.57
CA TRP A 209 13.98 13.61 11.58
C TRP A 209 13.32 13.71 10.20
N MET A 210 14.07 13.28 9.20
CA MET A 210 13.66 13.22 7.80
C MET A 210 14.16 11.94 7.15
N SER A 211 13.56 11.57 6.01
CA SER A 211 14.04 10.48 5.17
C SER A 211 13.49 10.59 3.75
N GLU A 212 14.17 9.95 2.81
CA GLU A 212 13.59 9.60 1.53
C GLU A 212 12.89 8.25 1.60
N GLY A 213 11.93 8.01 0.72
CA GLY A 213 11.31 6.70 0.70
C GLY A 213 10.61 6.32 -0.58
N SER A 214 10.23 5.06 -0.67
CA SER A 214 9.51 4.50 -1.79
C SER A 214 8.33 3.71 -1.27
N PHE A 215 7.40 3.43 -2.16
CA PHE A 215 6.18 2.72 -1.87
C PHE A 215 5.93 1.67 -2.94
N SER A 216 5.40 0.53 -2.53
CA SER A 216 4.82 -0.47 -3.41
C SER A 216 3.59 -1.07 -2.75
N ALA A 217 2.58 -1.38 -3.54
CA ALA A 217 1.41 -2.12 -3.12
C ALA A 217 0.79 -2.94 -4.24
N HIS A 218 -0.04 -3.89 -3.85
CA HIS A 218 -0.80 -4.76 -4.74
C HIS A 218 -2.30 -4.69 -4.44
N ALA A 219 -3.13 -4.98 -5.44
CA ALA A 219 -4.55 -5.13 -5.23
C ALA A 219 -5.13 -6.11 -6.25
N VAL A 220 -5.82 -7.13 -5.76
CA VAL A 220 -6.45 -8.15 -6.61
C VAL A 220 -7.96 -7.89 -6.69
N PRO A 221 -8.58 -7.93 -7.88
CA PRO A 221 -10.02 -7.89 -7.99
C PRO A 221 -10.68 -9.05 -7.23
N ALA A 222 -11.80 -8.81 -6.54
CA ALA A 222 -12.45 -9.85 -5.76
C ALA A 222 -12.89 -11.04 -6.67
N PRO A 223 -12.48 -12.30 -6.37
CA PRO A 223 -12.79 -13.48 -7.18
C PRO A 223 -14.29 -13.68 -7.43
N GLY A 224 -15.13 -13.11 -6.56
CA GLY A 224 -16.57 -13.22 -6.59
C GLY A 224 -17.26 -12.44 -7.71
N ALA A 225 -16.73 -11.31 -8.19
CA ALA A 225 -17.46 -10.47 -9.14
C ALA A 225 -17.65 -11.19 -10.49
N LEU A 226 -16.60 -11.83 -10.99
CA LEU A 226 -16.63 -12.58 -12.25
C LEU A 226 -17.41 -13.90 -12.10
N ALA A 227 -17.25 -14.60 -10.97
CA ALA A 227 -17.97 -15.83 -10.70
C ALA A 227 -19.49 -15.60 -10.59
N LEU A 228 -19.92 -14.53 -9.92
CA LEU A 228 -21.34 -14.18 -9.77
C LEU A 228 -21.96 -13.71 -11.09
N ALA A 229 -21.23 -12.92 -11.90
CA ALA A 229 -21.68 -12.54 -13.24
C ALA A 229 -21.91 -13.78 -14.13
N GLY A 230 -20.98 -14.75 -14.09
CA GLY A 230 -21.11 -16.02 -14.80
C GLY A 230 -22.33 -16.84 -14.36
N LEU A 231 -22.54 -16.97 -13.05
CA LEU A 231 -23.70 -17.70 -12.49
C LEU A 231 -25.04 -17.01 -12.79
N GLY A 232 -25.08 -15.67 -12.75
CA GLY A 232 -26.25 -14.89 -13.13
C GLY A 232 -26.65 -15.10 -14.58
N LEU A 233 -25.68 -15.08 -15.50
CA LEU A 233 -25.92 -15.27 -16.93
C LEU A 233 -26.42 -16.69 -17.24
N LEU A 234 -25.86 -17.72 -16.57
CA LEU A 234 -26.34 -19.10 -16.68
C LEU A 234 -27.80 -19.26 -16.21
N SER A 235 -28.18 -18.56 -15.15
CA SER A 235 -29.55 -18.57 -14.60
C SER A 235 -30.55 -17.96 -15.60
N VAL A 236 -30.19 -16.87 -16.27
CA VAL A 236 -31.01 -16.23 -17.32
C VAL A 236 -31.15 -17.13 -18.55
N LEU A 237 -30.05 -17.73 -19.02
CA LEU A 237 -30.07 -18.63 -20.18
C LEU A 237 -30.88 -19.91 -19.91
N ARG A 238 -30.87 -20.44 -18.68
CA ARG A 238 -31.70 -21.60 -18.30
C ARG A 238 -33.18 -21.27 -18.36
N ARG A 239 -33.59 -20.06 -17.97
CA ARG A 239 -35.00 -19.63 -17.96
C ARG A 239 -35.59 -19.47 -19.36
N ARG A 240 -34.78 -19.12 -20.37
CA ARG A 240 -35.23 -19.00 -21.77
C ARG A 240 -35.46 -20.33 -22.48
N ARG A 241 -34.97 -21.46 -21.95
CA ARG A 241 -35.22 -22.79 -22.54
C ARG A 241 -36.50 -23.46 -22.04
N SER A 242 -37.16 -22.88 -21.05
CA SER A 242 -38.39 -23.40 -20.43
C SER A 242 -39.68 -22.74 -20.94
N HIS A 243 -39.58 -21.90 -21.98
CA HIS A 243 -40.72 -21.35 -22.73
C HIS A 243 -40.59 -21.77 -24.20
#